data_AF-A0A2V9X1J1-F1
#
_entry.id   AF-A0A2V9X1J1-F1
#
_cell.length_a   1.000
_cell.length_b   1.000
_cell.length_c   1.000
_cell.angle_alpha   90.00
_cell.angle_beta   90.00
_cell.angle_gamma   90.00
#
_symmetry.space_group_name_H-M   'P 1'
#
loop_
_entity.id
_entity.type
_entity.pdbx_description
1 polymer ?
#
loop_
_entity_poly.entity_id
_entity_poly.type
_entity_poly.pdbx_seq_one_letter_code
_entity_poly.pdbx_strand_id
1 'polypeptide(L)'
;MRFPTRWLAPLLLCLTVLGSGAVSFSFASAYNAHPKLIVVIVIDQFRGDYLDRYHDQLGEGGFRLFLDHGANFTDCNYDYANTRTAPGHATLFTGAYSNGHGIHANEWWDAKKKKMVSSVEDGNTKIVGISSAGIGASPHNLMADTLGDELKLATQGKARVFGIALKDRAAILPAGFAGDAAYWIDQKSGAW
;
A
#
# COMPACT_ATOMS: atom_id res chain seq x y z
N MET A 1 -12.01 30.51 85.08
CA MET A 1 -12.23 29.05 85.20
C MET A 1 -11.47 28.37 84.07
N ARG A 2 -10.28 27.82 84.35
CA ARG A 2 -9.95 26.37 84.38
C ARG A 2 -10.17 25.62 83.04
N PHE A 3 -9.05 25.46 82.31
CA PHE A 3 -8.51 24.38 81.43
C PHE A 3 -9.35 23.08 81.22
N PRO A 4 -9.17 22.30 80.12
CA PRO A 4 -7.85 21.99 79.54
C PRO A 4 -7.67 21.78 78.02
N THR A 5 -6.40 21.98 77.66
CA THR A 5 -5.61 21.36 76.59
C THR A 5 -5.95 19.90 76.33
N ARG A 6 -6.15 19.53 75.06
CA ARG A 6 -6.10 18.14 74.63
C ARG A 6 -5.63 17.96 73.16
N TRP A 7 -4.37 17.53 73.05
CA TRP A 7 -3.80 16.63 72.04
C TRP A 7 -3.48 17.17 70.64
N LEU A 8 -2.21 17.55 70.49
CA LEU A 8 -1.40 17.27 69.30
C LEU A 8 -1.58 15.80 68.89
N ALA A 9 -2.17 15.57 67.72
CA ALA A 9 -2.06 14.32 66.98
C ALA A 9 -1.59 14.66 65.55
N PRO A 10 -0.59 13.93 65.03
CA PRO A 10 0.42 14.51 64.15
C PRO A 10 -0.02 14.55 62.69
N LEU A 11 0.34 15.65 62.02
CA LEU A 11 0.61 15.72 60.59
C LEU A 11 1.66 14.65 60.22
N LEU A 12 1.23 13.43 59.93
CA LEU A 12 2.09 12.36 59.42
C LEU A 12 1.24 11.31 58.70
N LEU A 13 0.58 11.77 57.64
CA LEU A 13 0.13 10.89 56.55
C LEU A 13 0.67 11.42 55.21
N CYS A 14 1.92 11.86 55.23
CA CYS A 14 2.74 11.98 54.03
C CYS A 14 3.55 10.68 53.90
N LEU A 15 3.57 10.13 52.68
CA LEU A 15 4.65 9.28 52.16
C LEU A 15 4.71 7.80 52.56
N THR A 16 3.66 7.00 52.37
CA THR A 16 3.84 5.52 52.28
C THR A 16 2.94 4.82 51.26
N VAL A 17 2.71 5.43 50.09
CA VAL A 17 2.30 4.69 48.89
C VAL A 17 3.18 5.11 47.70
N LEU A 18 4.50 5.08 47.89
CA LEU A 18 5.43 4.83 46.81
C LEU A 18 5.68 3.31 46.81
N GLY A 19 4.60 2.56 46.60
CA GLY A 19 4.68 1.14 46.33
C GLY A 19 5.47 0.96 45.04
N SER A 20 6.45 0.08 45.11
CA SER A 20 7.41 -0.32 44.08
C SER A 20 6.74 -0.83 42.81
N GLY A 21 6.03 0.04 42.09
CA GLY A 21 5.73 -0.17 40.69
C GLY A 21 7.04 -0.07 39.96
N ALA A 22 7.68 -1.21 39.71
CA ALA A 22 8.65 -1.29 38.64
C ALA A 22 7.91 -0.83 37.39
N VAL A 23 8.10 0.44 37.03
CA VAL A 23 7.70 0.94 35.72
C VAL A 23 8.56 0.13 34.77
N SER A 24 7.97 -0.91 34.17
CA SER A 24 8.58 -1.61 33.07
C SER A 24 8.89 -0.55 32.03
N PHE A 25 10.16 -0.18 31.91
CA PHE A 25 10.62 0.60 30.77
C PHE A 25 10.36 -0.28 29.57
N SER A 26 9.25 -0.03 28.88
CA SER A 26 9.02 -0.58 27.56
C SER A 26 10.16 -0.07 26.69
N PHE A 27 11.09 -0.96 26.36
CA PHE A 27 12.01 -0.69 25.28
C PHE A 27 11.16 -0.57 24.03
N ALA A 28 11.05 0.65 23.50
CA ALA A 28 10.64 0.82 22.12
C ALA A 28 11.67 0.04 21.29
N SER A 29 11.25 -1.11 20.76
CA SER A 29 12.02 -1.76 19.70
C SER A 29 12.11 -0.72 18.60
N ALA A 30 13.30 -0.13 18.42
CA ALA A 30 13.55 0.76 17.32
C ALA A 30 13.31 -0.07 16.06
N TYR A 31 12.12 0.05 15.48
CA TYR A 31 11.86 -0.41 14.14
C TYR A 31 13.00 0.17 13.31
N ASN A 32 13.86 -0.72 12.80
CA ASN A 32 14.92 -0.29 11.92
C ASN A 32 14.21 0.30 10.70
N ALA A 33 14.18 1.63 10.61
CA ALA A 33 13.33 2.42 9.72
C ALA A 33 13.65 2.22 8.22
N HIS A 34 14.47 1.24 7.90
CA HIS A 34 14.89 0.86 6.57
C HIS A 34 14.60 -0.63 6.34
N PRO A 35 13.35 -1.00 6.03
CA PRO A 35 13.02 -2.36 5.62
C PRO A 35 13.86 -2.75 4.38
N LYS A 36 14.40 -3.97 4.37
CA LYS A 36 15.18 -4.49 3.23
C LYS A 36 14.32 -4.87 2.02
N LEU A 37 13.02 -5.08 2.27
CA LEU A 37 12.02 -5.46 1.28
C LEU A 37 10.68 -4.86 1.68
N ILE A 38 9.99 -4.29 0.70
CA ILE A 38 8.60 -3.86 0.82
C ILE A 38 7.78 -4.73 -0.12
N VAL A 39 6.70 -5.32 0.37
CA VAL A 39 5.76 -6.11 -0.42
C VAL A 39 4.40 -5.43 -0.32
N VAL A 40 3.91 -4.93 -1.46
CA VAL A 40 2.57 -4.34 -1.56
C VAL A 40 1.67 -5.33 -2.27
N ILE A 41 0.62 -5.79 -1.59
CA ILE A 41 -0.34 -6.75 -2.12
C ILE A 41 -1.66 -6.01 -2.34
N VAL A 42 -2.09 -5.94 -3.60
CA VAL A 42 -3.39 -5.40 -3.98
C VAL A 42 -4.27 -6.54 -4.46
N ILE A 43 -5.37 -6.78 -3.75
CA ILE A 43 -6.34 -7.82 -4.12
C ILE A 43 -7.46 -7.14 -4.91
N ASP A 44 -7.46 -7.37 -6.22
CA ASP A 44 -8.40 -6.71 -7.13
C ASP A 44 -9.85 -7.07 -6.76
N GLN A 45 -10.70 -6.04 -6.66
CA GLN A 45 -12.11 -6.15 -6.29
C GLN A 45 -12.36 -6.73 -4.88
N PHE A 46 -11.37 -6.68 -3.98
CA PHE A 46 -11.53 -7.12 -2.58
C PHE A 46 -12.17 -6.02 -1.74
N ARG A 47 -13.40 -6.26 -1.27
CA ARG A 47 -14.10 -5.31 -0.39
C ARG A 47 -13.62 -5.46 1.05
N GLY A 48 -13.51 -4.34 1.76
CA GLY A 48 -13.06 -4.32 3.15
C GLY A 48 -13.93 -5.16 4.10
N ASP A 49 -15.25 -5.20 3.87
CA ASP A 49 -16.20 -5.94 4.71
C ASP A 49 -16.01 -7.47 4.67
N TYR A 50 -15.25 -8.00 3.71
CA TYR A 50 -14.93 -9.42 3.67
C TYR A 50 -14.06 -9.87 4.84
N LEU A 51 -13.20 -8.99 5.37
CA LEU A 51 -12.33 -9.33 6.49
C LEU A 51 -13.14 -9.59 7.76
N ASP A 52 -14.15 -8.75 8.04
CA ASP A 52 -15.04 -8.95 9.18
C ASP A 52 -16.03 -10.09 8.94
N ARG A 53 -16.65 -10.13 7.74
CA ARG A 53 -17.70 -11.11 7.40
C ARG A 53 -17.21 -12.55 7.48
N TYR A 54 -15.96 -12.80 7.09
CA TYR A 54 -15.38 -14.14 7.03
C TYR A 54 -14.35 -14.40 8.12
N HIS A 55 -14.20 -13.49 9.09
CA HIS A 55 -13.14 -13.51 10.10
C HIS A 55 -12.93 -14.90 10.72
N ASP A 56 -14.01 -15.56 11.16
CA ASP A 56 -13.96 -16.86 11.84
C ASP A 56 -13.52 -18.03 10.92
N GLN A 57 -13.51 -17.82 9.60
CA GLN A 57 -13.05 -18.78 8.61
C GLN A 57 -11.58 -18.52 8.19
N LEU A 58 -11.00 -17.39 8.61
CA LEU A 58 -9.63 -17.02 8.27
C LEU A 58 -8.65 -17.73 9.21
N GLY A 59 -7.62 -18.36 8.63
CA GLY A 59 -6.52 -18.95 9.39
C GLY A 59 -5.52 -17.90 9.90
N GLU A 60 -4.80 -18.23 10.96
CA GLU A 60 -3.85 -17.32 11.65
C GLU A 60 -2.68 -16.88 10.77
N GLY A 61 -2.25 -17.72 9.80
CA GLY A 61 -1.13 -17.40 8.90
C GLY A 61 -1.50 -16.59 7.65
N GLY A 62 -2.76 -16.18 7.48
CA GLY A 62 -3.26 -15.44 6.33
C GLY A 62 -3.63 -14.00 6.66
N PHE A 63 -4.84 -13.58 6.30
CA PHE A 63 -5.34 -12.24 6.62
C PHE A 63 -5.31 -11.92 8.12
N ARG A 64 -5.58 -12.91 8.99
CA ARG A 64 -5.53 -12.70 10.45
C ARG A 64 -4.16 -12.29 10.96
N LEU A 65 -3.07 -12.72 10.32
CA LEU A 65 -1.73 -12.24 10.66
C LEU A 65 -1.65 -10.71 10.55
N PHE A 66 -2.22 -10.13 9.49
CA PHE A 66 -2.24 -8.68 9.28
C PHE A 66 -3.24 -7.97 10.20
N LEU A 67 -4.39 -8.58 10.49
CA LEU A 67 -5.40 -8.00 11.38
C LEU A 67 -4.96 -7.98 12.85
N ASP A 68 -4.36 -9.09 13.33
CA ASP A 68 -4.03 -9.30 14.73
C ASP A 68 -2.69 -8.64 15.12
N HIS A 69 -1.76 -8.46 14.16
CA HIS A 69 -0.40 -7.96 14.42
C HIS A 69 0.01 -6.75 13.56
N GLY A 70 -0.87 -6.25 12.69
CA GLY A 70 -0.59 -5.13 11.80
C GLY A 70 -1.34 -3.86 12.18
N ALA A 71 -1.30 -2.89 11.27
CA ALA A 71 -2.13 -1.70 11.31
C ALA A 71 -3.30 -1.88 10.33
N ASN A 72 -4.53 -1.89 10.85
CA ASN A 72 -5.75 -2.01 10.06
C ASN A 72 -6.47 -0.66 9.98
N PHE A 73 -6.62 -0.14 8.75
CA PHE A 73 -7.31 1.12 8.49
C PHE A 73 -8.71 0.80 7.94
N THR A 74 -9.71 0.77 8.83
CA THR A 74 -11.09 0.39 8.48
C THR A 74 -11.87 1.52 7.82
N ASP A 75 -11.47 2.77 8.03
CA ASP A 75 -11.99 3.95 7.34
C ASP A 75 -11.01 4.42 6.25
N CYS A 76 -10.82 3.57 5.24
CA CYS A 76 -9.92 3.81 4.11
C CYS A 76 -10.71 3.70 2.80
N ASN A 77 -10.92 4.83 2.13
CA ASN A 77 -11.83 4.93 0.99
C ASN A 77 -11.13 5.56 -0.22
N TYR A 78 -11.59 5.17 -1.42
CA TYR A 78 -11.23 5.88 -2.64
C TYR A 78 -12.00 7.20 -2.71
N ASP A 79 -11.30 8.32 -2.55
CA ASP A 79 -11.90 9.67 -2.62
C ASP A 79 -12.05 10.17 -4.07
N TYR A 80 -12.49 9.27 -4.97
CA TYR A 80 -12.73 9.56 -6.37
C TYR A 80 -13.74 8.57 -6.98
N ALA A 81 -14.41 9.00 -8.06
CA ALA A 81 -15.54 8.27 -8.63
C ALA A 81 -15.14 7.09 -9.54
N ASN A 82 -13.98 7.14 -10.19
CA ASN A 82 -13.53 6.16 -11.16
C ASN A 82 -12.85 4.94 -10.50
N THR A 83 -13.60 4.21 -9.67
CA THR A 83 -13.18 2.99 -8.95
C THR A 83 -12.98 1.79 -9.90
N ARG A 84 -12.00 1.92 -10.80
CA ARG A 84 -11.57 0.93 -11.78
C ARG A 84 -10.14 0.48 -11.46
N THR A 85 -9.75 -0.67 -12.00
CA THR A 85 -8.42 -1.28 -11.75
C THR A 85 -7.26 -0.32 -12.05
N ALA A 86 -7.17 0.25 -13.26
CA ALA A 86 -6.01 1.06 -13.64
C ALA A 86 -5.88 2.36 -12.83
N PRO A 87 -6.96 3.17 -12.68
CA PRO A 87 -6.93 4.34 -11.80
C PRO A 87 -6.56 3.96 -10.36
N GLY A 88 -7.16 2.89 -9.82
CA GLY A 88 -6.85 2.38 -8.48
C GLY A 88 -5.37 2.04 -8.25
N HIS A 89 -4.79 1.29 -9.17
CA HIS A 89 -3.37 0.92 -9.06
C HIS A 89 -2.45 2.12 -9.25
N ALA A 90 -2.80 3.07 -10.13
CA ALA A 90 -2.03 4.30 -10.26
C ALA A 90 -2.11 5.15 -8.98
N THR A 91 -3.29 5.35 -8.40
CA THR A 91 -3.44 6.13 -7.16
C THR A 91 -2.69 5.48 -5.98
N LEU A 92 -2.82 4.18 -5.79
CA LEU A 92 -2.15 3.47 -4.68
C LEU A 92 -0.63 3.62 -4.70
N PHE A 93 -0.03 3.70 -5.88
CA PHE A 93 1.43 3.72 -6.01
C PHE A 93 2.01 5.11 -6.27
N THR A 94 1.22 6.08 -6.73
CA THR A 94 1.68 7.47 -6.92
C THR A 94 1.29 8.40 -5.77
N GLY A 95 0.28 8.03 -4.97
CA GLY A 95 -0.31 8.93 -3.98
C GLY A 95 -1.11 10.09 -4.59
N ALA A 96 -1.20 10.19 -5.91
CA ALA A 96 -1.99 11.19 -6.63
C ALA A 96 -3.38 10.64 -6.99
N TYR A 97 -4.33 11.53 -7.27
CA TYR A 97 -5.59 11.18 -7.92
C TYR A 97 -5.46 11.24 -9.45
N SER A 98 -6.52 10.82 -10.18
CA SER A 98 -6.47 10.71 -11.65
C SER A 98 -6.16 12.01 -12.38
N ASN A 99 -6.47 13.16 -11.78
CA ASN A 99 -6.08 14.48 -12.29
C ASN A 99 -4.57 14.77 -12.16
N GLY A 100 -3.85 14.06 -11.29
CA GLY A 100 -2.39 14.14 -11.13
C GLY A 100 -1.65 13.08 -11.92
N HIS A 101 -2.02 11.79 -11.77
CA HIS A 101 -1.31 10.69 -12.44
C HIS A 101 -1.81 10.39 -13.86
N GLY A 102 -2.90 11.02 -14.32
CA GLY A 102 -3.36 10.94 -15.72
C GLY A 102 -4.17 9.70 -16.12
N ILE A 103 -4.21 8.66 -15.28
CA ILE A 103 -4.92 7.40 -15.58
C ILE A 103 -6.37 7.47 -15.13
N HIS A 104 -7.28 7.76 -16.05
CA HIS A 104 -8.70 8.01 -15.73
C HIS A 104 -9.59 6.77 -15.87
N ALA A 105 -9.20 5.78 -16.67
CA ALA A 105 -9.96 4.56 -16.92
C ALA A 105 -9.03 3.40 -17.28
N ASN A 106 -9.58 2.18 -17.32
CA ASN A 106 -8.83 1.03 -17.86
C ASN A 106 -8.53 1.20 -19.35
N GLU A 107 -9.46 1.82 -20.08
CA GLU A 107 -9.40 2.06 -21.51
C GLU A 107 -10.15 3.37 -21.81
N TRP A 108 -9.76 4.07 -22.86
CA TRP A 108 -10.46 5.29 -23.33
C TRP A 108 -10.40 5.41 -24.85
N TRP A 109 -11.26 6.29 -25.40
CA TRP A 109 -11.23 6.63 -26.81
C TRP A 109 -10.09 7.61 -27.10
N ASP A 110 -9.16 7.21 -27.96
CA ASP A 110 -8.11 8.09 -28.48
C ASP A 110 -8.61 8.73 -29.79
N ALA A 111 -8.84 10.05 -29.76
CA ALA A 111 -9.34 10.80 -30.90
C ALA A 111 -8.36 10.86 -32.09
N LYS A 112 -7.05 10.80 -31.83
CA LYS A 112 -6.01 10.83 -32.88
C LYS A 112 -5.91 9.47 -33.56
N LYS A 113 -5.91 8.39 -32.77
CA LYS A 113 -5.87 7.00 -33.28
C LYS A 113 -7.24 6.51 -33.76
N LYS A 114 -8.33 7.21 -33.42
CA LYS A 114 -9.72 6.88 -33.73
C LYS A 114 -10.10 5.45 -33.30
N LYS A 115 -9.66 5.06 -32.11
CA LYS A 115 -9.96 3.74 -31.52
C LYS A 115 -9.94 3.81 -29.99
N MET A 116 -10.51 2.78 -29.36
CA MET A 116 -10.26 2.52 -27.95
C MET A 116 -8.80 2.08 -27.75
N VAL A 117 -8.17 2.57 -26.69
CA VAL A 117 -6.82 2.18 -26.26
C VAL A 117 -6.84 1.81 -24.79
N SER A 118 -6.01 0.84 -24.40
CA SER A 118 -5.78 0.51 -22.98
C SER A 118 -4.92 1.57 -22.30
N SER A 119 -5.09 1.68 -20.99
CA SER A 119 -4.31 2.53 -20.09
C SER A 119 -2.80 2.36 -20.21
N VAL A 120 -2.34 1.18 -20.63
CA VAL A 120 -0.92 0.86 -20.77
C VAL A 120 -0.52 0.53 -22.21
N GLU A 121 -1.43 0.62 -23.20
CA GLU A 121 -1.13 0.25 -24.60
C GLU A 121 -0.09 1.20 -25.21
N ASP A 122 1.07 0.67 -25.59
CA ASP A 122 2.16 1.44 -26.19
C ASP A 122 2.62 0.83 -27.52
N GLY A 123 2.35 1.56 -28.61
CA GLY A 123 2.75 1.18 -29.96
C GLY A 123 4.26 1.27 -30.22
N ASN A 124 5.02 1.92 -29.34
CA ASN A 124 6.47 2.07 -29.47
C ASN A 124 7.25 0.96 -28.76
N THR A 125 6.57 0.09 -28.00
CA THR A 125 7.18 -1.04 -27.32
C THR A 125 6.73 -2.36 -27.92
N LYS A 126 7.38 -3.44 -27.50
CA LYS A 126 7.04 -4.81 -27.89
C LYS A 126 6.88 -5.66 -26.65
N ILE A 127 5.99 -6.63 -26.73
CA ILE A 127 5.87 -7.67 -25.72
C ILE A 127 7.15 -8.52 -25.75
N VAL A 128 7.65 -8.86 -24.56
CA VAL A 128 8.81 -9.73 -24.36
C VAL A 128 8.37 -11.05 -23.74
N GLY A 129 9.13 -12.13 -23.92
CA GLY A 129 8.85 -13.44 -23.33
C GLY A 129 7.92 -14.35 -24.15
N ILE A 130 7.10 -13.79 -25.05
CA ILE A 130 6.23 -14.56 -25.97
C ILE A 130 6.36 -14.10 -27.42
N SER A 131 6.11 -15.00 -28.36
CA SER A 131 5.97 -14.65 -29.78
C SER A 131 4.59 -14.01 -30.00
N SER A 132 4.50 -12.71 -29.76
CA SER A 132 3.28 -11.92 -29.94
C SER A 132 3.47 -10.87 -31.03
N ALA A 133 2.51 -10.80 -31.97
CA ALA A 133 2.37 -9.70 -32.91
C ALA A 133 1.51 -8.55 -32.35
N GLY A 134 1.17 -8.61 -31.06
CA GLY A 134 0.35 -7.59 -30.39
C GLY A 134 1.10 -6.28 -30.14
N ILE A 135 0.33 -5.23 -29.89
CA ILE A 135 0.84 -3.93 -29.46
C ILE A 135 1.52 -4.10 -28.09
N GLY A 136 2.63 -3.41 -27.87
CA GLY A 136 3.35 -3.42 -26.59
C GLY A 136 2.57 -2.74 -25.46
N ALA A 137 3.13 -2.80 -24.26
CA ALA A 137 2.58 -2.14 -23.09
C ALA A 137 3.69 -1.43 -22.29
N SER A 138 3.37 -0.28 -21.70
CA SER A 138 4.32 0.54 -20.93
C SER A 138 3.59 1.52 -20.00
N PRO A 139 4.27 2.12 -19.01
CA PRO A 139 3.69 3.14 -18.14
C PRO A 139 3.63 4.54 -18.80
N HIS A 140 3.80 4.67 -20.13
CA HIS A 140 3.94 5.97 -20.81
C HIS A 140 2.77 6.95 -20.65
N ASN A 141 1.58 6.49 -20.27
CA ASN A 141 0.42 7.35 -19.99
C ASN A 141 0.39 7.86 -18.55
N LEU A 142 1.25 7.35 -17.67
CA LEU A 142 1.38 7.82 -16.30
C LEU A 142 2.02 9.22 -16.30
N MET A 143 1.57 10.10 -15.42
CA MET A 143 2.03 11.49 -15.32
C MET A 143 2.67 11.83 -13.96
N ALA A 144 2.72 10.88 -13.04
CA ALA A 144 3.29 11.03 -11.71
C ALA A 144 4.23 9.86 -11.39
N ASP A 145 5.29 10.14 -10.63
CA ASP A 145 6.20 9.12 -10.11
C ASP A 145 5.46 8.17 -9.16
N THR A 146 5.92 6.93 -9.12
CA THR A 146 5.45 5.92 -8.19
C THR A 146 6.38 5.84 -6.96
N LEU A 147 5.92 5.18 -5.90
CA LEU A 147 6.75 4.75 -4.78
C LEU A 147 8.01 4.01 -5.25
N GLY A 148 7.91 3.22 -6.33
CA GLY A 148 9.04 2.52 -6.94
C GLY A 148 10.04 3.47 -7.59
N ASP A 149 9.55 4.47 -8.32
CA ASP A 149 10.38 5.51 -8.95
C ASP A 149 11.11 6.33 -7.89
N GLU A 150 10.41 6.77 -6.84
CA GLU A 150 11.00 7.50 -5.72
C GLU A 150 12.02 6.65 -4.96
N LEU A 151 11.75 5.36 -4.77
CA LEU A 151 12.69 4.44 -4.15
C LEU A 151 13.96 4.27 -5.00
N LYS A 152 13.82 4.20 -6.33
CA LYS A 152 14.97 4.17 -7.26
C LYS A 152 15.77 5.46 -7.16
N LEU A 153 15.14 6.63 -7.15
CA LEU A 153 15.81 7.93 -6.99
C LEU A 153 16.55 8.03 -5.65
N ALA A 154 15.86 7.73 -4.54
CA ALA A 154 16.41 7.80 -3.18
C ALA A 154 17.60 6.85 -2.95
N THR A 155 17.67 5.75 -3.72
CA THR A 155 18.74 4.76 -3.61
C THR A 155 19.78 4.85 -4.73
N GLN A 156 19.74 5.91 -5.55
CA GLN A 156 20.64 6.09 -6.70
C GLN A 156 20.62 4.88 -7.65
N GLY A 157 19.42 4.34 -7.91
CA GLY A 157 19.17 3.19 -8.77
C GLY A 157 19.48 1.82 -8.16
N LYS A 158 19.95 1.75 -6.90
CA LYS A 158 20.33 0.47 -6.27
C LYS A 158 19.14 -0.38 -5.84
N ALA A 159 18.00 0.23 -5.51
CA ALA A 159 16.78 -0.51 -5.20
C ALA A 159 16.37 -1.36 -6.40
N ARG A 160 15.66 -2.46 -6.13
CA ARG A 160 15.02 -3.27 -7.17
C ARG A 160 13.50 -3.20 -7.01
N VAL A 161 12.80 -2.94 -8.10
CA VAL A 161 11.36 -2.69 -8.16
C VAL A 161 10.76 -3.61 -9.22
N PHE A 162 9.80 -4.42 -8.81
CA PHE A 162 9.14 -5.39 -9.68
C PHE A 162 7.62 -5.28 -9.52
N GLY A 163 6.90 -5.23 -10.64
CA GLY A 163 5.45 -5.37 -10.68
C GLY A 163 5.07 -6.77 -11.16
N ILE A 164 4.19 -7.47 -10.45
CA ILE A 164 3.74 -8.82 -10.85
C ILE A 164 2.23 -8.90 -10.63
N ALA A 165 1.48 -9.18 -11.69
CA ALA A 165 0.02 -9.30 -11.59
C ALA A 165 -0.55 -10.17 -12.71
N LEU A 166 -1.81 -10.59 -12.59
CA LEU A 166 -2.50 -11.29 -13.70
C LEU A 166 -2.91 -10.34 -14.84
N LYS A 167 -2.88 -9.02 -14.60
CA LYS A 167 -3.28 -7.97 -15.54
C LYS A 167 -2.09 -7.04 -15.78
N ASP A 168 -1.80 -6.76 -17.04
CA ASP A 168 -0.79 -5.80 -17.48
C ASP A 168 -0.77 -4.50 -16.67
N ARG A 169 -1.88 -3.76 -16.63
CA ARG A 169 -2.04 -2.49 -15.92
C ARG A 169 -1.84 -2.58 -14.41
N ALA A 170 -2.08 -3.75 -13.82
CA ALA A 170 -1.88 -3.98 -12.40
C ALA A 170 -0.41 -4.32 -12.06
N ALA A 171 0.41 -4.67 -13.05
CA ALA A 171 1.85 -4.82 -12.88
C ALA A 171 2.61 -3.54 -13.29
N ILE A 172 2.24 -2.97 -14.45
CA ILE A 172 2.96 -1.87 -15.09
C ILE A 172 2.79 -0.55 -14.32
N LEU A 173 1.56 -0.17 -13.96
CA LEU A 173 1.31 1.11 -13.29
C LEU A 173 1.94 1.17 -11.89
N PRO A 174 1.92 0.10 -11.08
CA PRO A 174 2.67 0.07 -9.82
C PRO A 174 4.19 0.07 -9.95
N ALA A 175 4.74 -0.55 -10.99
CA ALA A 175 6.18 -0.61 -11.20
C ALA A 175 6.79 0.75 -11.59
N GLY A 176 5.98 1.62 -12.20
CA GLY A 176 6.41 2.96 -12.58
C GLY A 176 7.37 2.99 -13.77
N PHE A 177 7.97 4.15 -14.01
CA PHE A 177 8.84 4.39 -15.16
C PHE A 177 10.22 3.72 -15.02
N ALA A 178 10.73 3.65 -13.79
CA ALA A 178 12.06 3.16 -13.43
C ALA A 178 12.05 1.74 -12.83
N GLY A 179 10.91 1.05 -12.89
CA GLY A 179 10.80 -0.36 -12.50
C GLY A 179 11.79 -1.26 -13.26
N ASP A 180 12.37 -2.25 -12.60
CA ASP A 180 13.28 -3.21 -13.24
C ASP A 180 12.52 -4.16 -14.18
N ALA A 181 11.32 -4.57 -13.78
CA ALA A 181 10.41 -5.32 -14.64
C ALA A 181 8.96 -5.25 -14.17
N ALA A 182 8.05 -5.41 -15.12
CA ALA A 182 6.64 -5.68 -14.88
C ALA A 182 6.26 -6.97 -15.62
N TYR A 183 5.74 -7.96 -14.89
CA TYR A 183 5.34 -9.26 -15.42
C TYR A 183 3.84 -9.46 -15.29
N TRP A 184 3.23 -10.01 -16.33
CA TRP A 184 1.82 -10.36 -16.30
C TRP A 184 1.53 -11.58 -17.16
N ILE A 185 0.40 -12.24 -16.88
CA ILE A 185 -0.02 -13.41 -17.65
C ILE A 185 -0.62 -12.98 -18.99
N ASP A 186 -0.08 -13.51 -20.08
CA ASP A 186 -0.73 -13.49 -21.38
C ASP A 186 -1.96 -14.40 -21.37
N GLN A 187 -3.13 -13.81 -21.61
CA GLN A 187 -4.42 -14.50 -21.47
C GLN A 187 -4.62 -15.63 -22.48
N LYS A 188 -3.90 -15.62 -23.61
CA LYS A 188 -4.05 -16.65 -24.66
C LYS A 188 -3.19 -17.88 -24.37
N SER A 189 -1.93 -17.65 -24.01
CA SER A 189 -0.95 -18.72 -23.80
C SER A 189 -0.85 -19.18 -22.34
N GLY A 190 -1.25 -18.34 -21.39
CA GLY A 190 -1.03 -18.57 -19.96
C GLY A 190 0.42 -18.38 -19.50
N ALA A 191 1.30 -17.91 -20.40
CA ALA A 191 2.70 -17.61 -20.07
C ALA A 191 2.82 -16.26 -19.33
N TRP A 192 3.90 -16.12 -18.57
CA TRP A 192 4.32 -14.88 -17.91
C TRP A 192 5.33 -14.09 -18.75
#